data_AF-G7GDP6-F1
#
_entry.id   AF-G7GDP6-F1
#
_cell.length_a   1.000
_cell.length_b   1.000
_cell.length_c   1.000
_cell.angle_alpha   90.00
_cell.angle_beta   90.00
_cell.angle_gamma   90.00
#
_symmetry.space_group_name_H-M   'P 1'
#
loop_
_entity.id
_entity.type
_entity.pdbx_description
1 polymer ?
#
loop_
_entity_poly.entity_id
_entity_poly.type
_entity_poly.pdbx_seq_one_letter_code
_entity_poly.pdbx_strand_id
1 'polypeptide(L)'
;MSRARRSDGDITKSKILEAAGQLIAQNGFAQTTNKEIAKLAEVDLAAINYHFAGRDGLYSAVLAEAHTHYINEQQLLALVDSPLPPTQKLETFFATLVSKLVEKDVWHSKVFIRELFSPTSHLQAFMQSDGARKFQAVRKIISQVSGLDENHPALLPCVLSVVAPCMMLLIVGSNLPAPIQDISKMNAQQLVKHLMTFSLAGLEAIKQQQ
;
A
#
# COMPACT_ATOMS: atom_id res chain seq x y z
N MET A 1 -10.19 28.97 20.46
CA MET A 1 -9.81 29.18 19.04
C MET A 1 -8.89 28.09 18.45
N SER A 2 -8.68 26.93 19.08
CA SER A 2 -7.69 25.93 18.62
C SER A 2 -8.22 24.80 17.74
N ARG A 3 -9.53 24.52 17.77
CA ARG A 3 -10.13 23.37 17.06
C ARG A 3 -10.46 23.68 15.60
N ALA A 4 -10.97 24.90 15.32
CA ALA A 4 -11.28 25.36 13.96
C ALA A 4 -10.03 25.51 13.09
N ARG A 5 -8.96 26.16 13.61
CA ARG A 5 -7.71 26.37 12.87
C ARG A 5 -6.94 25.07 12.56
N ARG A 6 -7.09 24.03 13.41
CA ARG A 6 -6.56 22.68 13.13
C ARG A 6 -7.37 21.99 12.03
N SER A 7 -8.69 22.08 12.12
CA SER A 7 -9.60 21.54 11.09
C SER A 7 -9.32 22.13 9.71
N ASP A 8 -9.12 23.45 9.61
CA ASP A 8 -8.84 24.11 8.33
C ASP A 8 -7.47 23.68 7.76
N GLY A 9 -6.46 23.56 8.62
CA GLY A 9 -5.12 23.10 8.21
C GLY A 9 -5.11 21.65 7.72
N ASP A 10 -5.88 20.76 8.36
CA ASP A 10 -6.01 19.36 7.93
C ASP A 10 -6.75 19.25 6.59
N ILE A 11 -7.78 20.08 6.36
CA ILE A 11 -8.48 20.17 5.07
C ILE A 11 -7.53 20.66 3.97
N THR A 12 -6.77 21.73 4.21
CA THR A 12 -5.78 22.24 3.25
C THR A 12 -4.72 21.19 2.92
N LYS A 13 -4.19 20.50 3.94
CA LYS A 13 -3.23 19.41 3.75
C LYS A 13 -3.80 18.30 2.87
N SER A 14 -5.04 17.87 3.13
CA SER A 14 -5.71 16.84 2.34
C SER A 14 -5.93 17.26 0.88
N LYS A 15 -6.35 18.51 0.63
CA LYS A 15 -6.51 19.05 -0.74
C LYS A 15 -5.19 19.03 -1.52
N ILE A 16 -4.10 19.45 -0.88
CA ILE A 16 -2.77 19.43 -1.50
C ILE A 16 -2.35 18.00 -1.84
N LEU A 17 -2.55 17.07 -0.91
CA LEU A 17 -2.14 15.67 -1.08
C LEU A 17 -2.90 15.00 -2.23
N GLU A 18 -4.20 15.22 -2.31
CA GLU A 18 -5.05 14.70 -3.39
C GLU A 18 -4.64 15.28 -4.76
N ALA A 19 -4.46 16.60 -4.86
CA ALA A 19 -4.01 17.25 -6.09
C ALA A 19 -2.62 16.77 -6.52
N ALA A 20 -1.69 16.62 -5.57
CA ALA A 20 -0.35 16.10 -5.82
C ALA A 20 -0.40 14.65 -6.33
N GLY A 21 -1.15 13.78 -5.65
CA GLY A 21 -1.34 12.39 -6.03
C GLY A 21 -1.88 12.25 -7.46
N GLN A 22 -2.92 13.02 -7.81
CA GLN A 22 -3.51 13.01 -9.15
C GLN A 22 -2.51 13.45 -10.24
N LEU A 23 -1.84 14.58 -10.05
CA LEU A 23 -0.88 15.09 -11.05
C LEU A 23 0.34 14.19 -11.20
N ILE A 24 0.84 13.63 -10.10
CA ILE A 24 2.00 12.72 -10.11
C ILE A 24 1.64 11.38 -10.74
N ALA A 25 0.43 10.87 -10.48
CA ALA A 25 -0.08 9.67 -11.15
C ALA A 25 -0.20 9.84 -12.67
N GLN A 26 -0.51 11.05 -13.15
CA GLN A 26 -0.65 11.36 -14.57
C GLN A 26 0.70 11.63 -15.25
N ASN A 27 1.53 12.50 -14.65
CA ASN A 27 2.71 13.07 -15.33
C ASN A 27 4.03 12.52 -14.78
N GLY A 28 4.00 11.87 -13.61
CA GLY A 28 5.18 11.47 -12.86
C GLY A 28 5.78 12.62 -12.04
N PHE A 29 6.42 12.26 -10.92
CA PHE A 29 6.97 13.23 -9.96
C PHE A 29 7.85 14.28 -10.63
N ALA A 30 8.81 13.88 -11.47
CA ALA A 30 9.75 14.79 -12.12
C ALA A 30 9.09 15.91 -12.96
N GLN A 31 7.92 15.67 -13.55
CA GLN A 31 7.25 16.62 -14.44
C GLN A 31 6.15 17.44 -13.75
N THR A 32 5.69 17.04 -12.56
CA THR A 32 4.69 17.79 -11.80
C THR A 32 5.35 18.88 -10.97
N THR A 33 4.92 20.14 -11.04
CA THR A 33 5.48 21.26 -10.24
C THR A 33 4.59 21.64 -9.04
N ASN A 34 5.18 22.20 -7.97
CA ASN A 34 4.39 22.68 -6.81
C ASN A 34 3.41 23.80 -7.20
N LYS A 35 3.69 24.57 -8.26
CA LYS A 35 2.77 25.60 -8.78
C LYS A 35 1.52 24.99 -9.38
N GLU A 36 1.66 23.92 -10.16
CA GLU A 36 0.52 23.18 -10.72
C GLU A 36 -0.30 22.52 -9.62
N ILE A 37 0.36 21.94 -8.61
CA ILE A 37 -0.32 21.34 -7.44
C ILE A 37 -1.09 22.40 -6.66
N ALA A 38 -0.47 23.53 -6.33
CA ALA A 38 -1.14 24.62 -5.59
C ALA A 38 -2.35 25.16 -6.36
N LYS A 39 -2.22 25.30 -7.69
CA LYS A 39 -3.32 25.70 -8.57
C LYS A 39 -4.46 24.69 -8.55
N LEU A 40 -4.18 23.39 -8.69
CA LEU A 40 -5.20 22.34 -8.68
C LEU A 40 -5.87 22.19 -7.31
N ALA A 41 -5.11 22.34 -6.22
CA ALA A 41 -5.63 22.27 -4.85
C ALA A 41 -6.39 23.55 -4.41
N GLU A 42 -6.34 24.61 -5.22
CA GLU A 42 -6.89 25.95 -4.90
C GLU A 42 -6.32 26.53 -3.60
N VAL A 43 -5.00 26.45 -3.43
CA VAL A 43 -4.28 26.95 -2.25
C VAL A 43 -3.10 27.84 -2.64
N ASP A 44 -2.61 28.62 -1.68
CA ASP A 44 -1.34 29.32 -1.84
C ASP A 44 -0.17 28.32 -1.90
N LEU A 45 0.80 28.56 -2.77
CA LEU A 45 2.06 27.82 -2.84
C LEU A 45 2.79 27.76 -1.48
N ALA A 46 2.66 28.80 -0.65
CA ALA A 46 3.21 28.83 0.69
C ALA A 46 2.66 27.70 1.59
N ALA A 47 1.41 27.25 1.37
CA ALA A 47 0.80 26.17 2.13
C ALA A 47 1.51 24.82 1.89
N ILE A 48 2.03 24.59 0.68
CA ILE A 48 2.80 23.37 0.38
C ILE A 48 4.09 23.34 1.18
N ASN A 49 4.84 24.45 1.18
CA ASN A 49 6.08 24.54 1.95
C ASN A 49 5.82 24.41 3.46
N TYR A 50 4.74 25.03 3.96
CA TYR A 50 4.35 24.96 5.36
C TYR A 50 3.97 23.55 5.80
N HIS A 51 3.16 22.81 5.02
CA HIS A 51 2.66 21.49 5.42
C HIS A 51 3.60 20.32 5.10
N PHE A 52 4.43 20.46 4.08
CA PHE A 52 5.19 19.34 3.51
C PHE A 52 6.69 19.60 3.40
N ALA A 53 7.19 20.72 3.93
CA ALA A 53 8.61 21.11 3.85
C ALA A 53 9.15 21.12 2.40
N GLY A 54 8.28 21.43 1.44
CA GLY A 54 8.63 21.56 0.02
C GLY A 54 8.26 20.34 -0.83
N ARG A 55 8.90 20.26 -1.99
CA ARG A 55 8.57 19.30 -3.07
C ARG A 55 8.83 17.85 -2.66
N ASP A 56 10.00 17.55 -2.12
CA ASP A 56 10.39 16.19 -1.76
C ASP A 56 9.56 15.65 -0.60
N GLY A 57 9.33 16.47 0.43
CA GLY A 57 8.48 16.07 1.54
C GLY A 57 7.01 15.89 1.14
N LEU A 58 6.53 16.66 0.16
CA LEU A 58 5.21 16.42 -0.43
C LEU A 58 5.16 15.06 -1.14
N TYR A 59 6.19 14.71 -1.92
CA TYR A 59 6.21 13.42 -2.60
C TYR A 59 6.31 12.25 -1.62
N SER A 60 7.14 12.36 -0.58
CA SER A 60 7.16 11.37 0.51
C SER A 60 5.79 11.19 1.16
N ALA A 61 5.03 12.28 1.36
CA ALA A 61 3.66 12.20 1.90
C ALA A 61 2.70 11.52 0.91
N VAL A 62 2.81 11.81 -0.39
CA VAL A 62 2.03 11.15 -1.45
C VAL A 62 2.31 9.64 -1.47
N LEU A 63 3.56 9.21 -1.34
CA LEU A 63 3.92 7.79 -1.26
C LEU A 63 3.37 7.12 0.00
N ALA A 64 3.47 7.78 1.15
CA ALA A 64 2.92 7.27 2.40
C ALA A 64 1.40 7.10 2.34
N GLU A 65 0.70 8.06 1.72
CA GLU A 65 -0.75 7.99 1.50
C GLU A 65 -1.11 6.88 0.50
N ALA A 66 -0.39 6.77 -0.62
CA ALA A 66 -0.53 5.68 -1.60
C ALA A 66 -0.49 4.30 -0.92
N HIS A 67 0.47 4.08 -0.02
CA HIS A 67 0.57 2.84 0.73
C HIS A 67 -0.49 2.70 1.83
N THR A 68 -0.82 3.78 2.54
CA THR A 68 -1.82 3.78 3.62
C THR A 68 -3.21 3.44 3.12
N HIS A 69 -3.54 3.84 1.90
CA HIS A 69 -4.79 3.50 1.22
C HIS A 69 -5.01 1.98 1.09
N TYR A 70 -3.96 1.21 0.79
CA TYR A 70 -4.03 -0.25 0.67
C TYR A 70 -3.82 -0.97 2.00
N ILE A 71 -2.84 -0.51 2.78
CA ILE A 71 -2.47 -1.10 4.07
C ILE A 71 -2.22 0.06 5.04
N ASN A 72 -3.16 0.29 5.95
CA ASN A 72 -2.94 1.22 7.05
C ASN A 72 -2.01 0.57 8.10
N GLU A 73 -0.94 1.28 8.48
CA GLU A 73 0.08 0.78 9.43
C GLU A 73 -0.56 0.40 10.78
N GLN A 74 -1.38 1.29 11.34
CA GLN A 74 -1.98 1.11 12.66
C GLN A 74 -2.96 -0.06 12.69
N GLN A 75 -3.78 -0.21 11.65
CA GLN A 75 -4.70 -1.33 11.52
C GLN A 75 -3.96 -2.66 11.38
N LEU A 76 -2.87 -2.68 10.59
CA LEU A 76 -2.06 -3.87 10.42
C LEU A 76 -1.36 -4.29 11.73
N LEU A 77 -0.81 -3.33 12.48
CA LEU A 77 -0.20 -3.59 13.79
C LEU A 77 -1.26 -4.08 14.79
N ALA A 78 -2.43 -3.46 14.84
CA ALA A 78 -3.54 -3.92 15.68
C ALA A 78 -3.99 -5.33 15.30
N LEU A 79 -3.98 -5.69 14.01
CA LEU A 79 -4.28 -7.04 13.54
C LEU A 79 -3.25 -8.05 14.03
N VAL A 80 -1.96 -7.72 13.95
CA VAL A 80 -0.86 -8.55 14.46
C VAL A 80 -1.03 -8.85 15.95
N ASP A 81 -1.39 -7.85 16.75
CA ASP A 81 -1.51 -7.97 18.20
C ASP A 81 -2.89 -8.47 18.67
N SER A 82 -3.84 -8.66 17.74
CA SER A 82 -5.17 -9.18 18.04
C SER A 82 -5.12 -10.63 18.56
N PRO A 83 -6.15 -11.07 19.32
CA PRO A 83 -6.25 -12.45 19.81
C PRO A 83 -6.69 -13.45 18.73
N LEU A 84 -6.82 -13.02 17.47
CA LEU A 84 -7.23 -13.89 16.38
C LEU A 84 -6.20 -15.00 16.14
N PRO A 85 -6.64 -16.21 15.73
CA PRO A 85 -5.75 -17.23 15.21
C PRO A 85 -4.89 -16.71 14.04
N PRO A 86 -3.63 -17.18 13.88
CA PRO A 86 -2.75 -16.70 12.81
C PRO A 86 -3.35 -16.77 11.41
N THR A 87 -4.07 -17.85 11.10
CA THR A 87 -4.73 -18.02 9.80
C THR A 87 -5.84 -16.99 9.56
N GLN A 88 -6.59 -16.61 10.60
CA GLN A 88 -7.61 -15.57 10.51
C GLN A 88 -6.99 -14.17 10.38
N LYS A 89 -5.80 -13.94 10.96
CA LYS A 89 -5.04 -12.70 10.73
C LYS A 89 -4.63 -12.58 9.26
N LEU A 90 -4.13 -13.66 8.66
CA LEU A 90 -3.79 -13.70 7.23
C LEU A 90 -5.03 -13.50 6.35
N GLU A 91 -6.15 -14.14 6.69
CA GLU A 91 -7.41 -13.95 5.97
C GLU A 91 -7.90 -12.49 6.02
N THR A 92 -7.83 -11.86 7.20
CA THR A 92 -8.19 -10.45 7.38
C THR A 92 -7.27 -9.55 6.56
N PHE A 93 -5.96 -9.82 6.56
CA PHE A 93 -4.98 -9.10 5.74
C PHE A 93 -5.34 -9.19 4.24
N PHE A 94 -5.64 -10.38 3.72
CA PHE A 94 -6.09 -10.53 2.34
C PHE A 94 -7.42 -9.86 2.06
N ALA A 95 -8.40 -9.97 2.95
CA ALA A 95 -9.69 -9.31 2.79
C ALA A 95 -9.56 -7.78 2.72
N THR A 96 -8.73 -7.18 3.58
CA THR A 96 -8.42 -5.76 3.54
C THR A 96 -7.79 -5.38 2.21
N LEU A 97 -6.73 -6.08 1.79
CA LEU A 97 -6.07 -5.81 0.51
C LEU A 97 -7.05 -5.91 -0.65
N VAL A 98 -7.70 -7.07 -0.81
CA VAL A 98 -8.62 -7.33 -1.93
C VAL A 98 -9.76 -6.33 -1.98
N SER A 99 -10.30 -5.88 -0.83
CA SER A 99 -11.35 -4.86 -0.81
C SER A 99 -10.91 -3.54 -1.45
N LYS A 100 -9.63 -3.17 -1.27
CA LYS A 100 -9.00 -1.97 -1.85
C LYS A 100 -8.59 -2.16 -3.30
N LEU A 101 -8.29 -3.38 -3.72
CA LEU A 101 -7.96 -3.69 -5.11
C LEU A 101 -9.14 -3.53 -6.07
N VAL A 102 -10.37 -3.62 -5.56
CA VAL A 102 -11.60 -3.42 -6.37
C VAL A 102 -11.86 -1.93 -6.62
N GLU A 103 -11.24 -1.01 -5.88
CA GLU A 103 -11.35 0.44 -6.13
C GLU A 103 -10.68 0.78 -7.47
N LYS A 104 -11.48 1.24 -8.44
CA LYS A 104 -11.01 1.53 -9.80
C LYS A 104 -10.47 2.95 -9.92
N ASP A 105 -9.39 3.08 -10.69
CA ASP A 105 -8.82 4.33 -11.18
C ASP A 105 -8.41 5.36 -10.09
N VAL A 106 -7.97 4.86 -8.94
CA VAL A 106 -7.39 5.71 -7.89
C VAL A 106 -5.95 6.09 -8.23
N TRP A 107 -5.54 7.32 -7.92
CA TRP A 107 -4.16 7.76 -8.16
C TRP A 107 -3.12 6.95 -7.36
N HIS A 108 -3.53 6.40 -6.21
CA HIS A 108 -2.70 5.60 -5.30
C HIS A 108 -2.02 4.42 -6.00
N SER A 109 -2.76 3.63 -6.80
CA SER A 109 -2.18 2.49 -7.54
C SER A 109 -1.17 2.94 -8.58
N LYS A 110 -1.45 4.02 -9.33
CA LYS A 110 -0.56 4.55 -10.37
C LYS A 110 0.77 5.00 -9.79
N VAL A 111 0.74 5.70 -8.65
CA VAL A 111 1.95 6.10 -7.92
C VAL A 111 2.74 4.88 -7.46
N PHE A 112 2.05 3.90 -6.84
CA PHE A 112 2.68 2.67 -6.38
C PHE A 112 3.35 1.87 -7.51
N ILE A 113 2.63 1.65 -8.62
CA ILE A 113 3.14 0.94 -9.81
C ILE A 113 4.38 1.65 -10.35
N ARG A 114 4.37 2.98 -10.39
CA ARG A 114 5.51 3.76 -10.91
C ARG A 114 6.77 3.56 -10.07
N GLU A 115 6.65 3.60 -8.75
CA GLU A 115 7.77 3.32 -7.84
C GLU A 115 8.25 1.87 -7.91
N LEU A 116 7.34 0.92 -8.17
CA LEU A 116 7.71 -0.49 -8.34
C LEU A 116 8.61 -0.72 -9.56
N PHE A 117 8.32 -0.05 -10.69
CA PHE A 117 9.08 -0.23 -11.93
C PHE A 117 10.22 0.78 -12.12
N SER A 118 10.16 1.92 -11.45
CA SER A 118 11.17 2.98 -11.52
C SER A 118 11.44 3.58 -10.13
N PRO A 119 12.09 2.82 -9.23
CA PRO A 119 12.28 3.24 -7.84
C PRO A 119 13.03 4.55 -7.68
N THR A 120 12.53 5.41 -6.80
CA THR A 120 13.20 6.65 -6.39
C THR A 120 13.83 6.53 -5.00
N SER A 121 14.65 7.52 -4.61
CA SER A 121 15.17 7.62 -3.24
C SER A 121 14.05 7.77 -2.20
N HIS A 122 12.87 8.27 -2.59
CA HIS A 122 11.71 8.40 -1.70
C HIS A 122 11.11 7.04 -1.36
N LEU A 123 11.09 6.07 -2.29
CA LEU A 123 10.71 4.68 -1.97
C LEU A 123 11.72 4.04 -1.02
N GLN A 124 13.01 4.29 -1.20
CA GLN A 124 14.03 3.79 -0.27
C GLN A 124 13.81 4.34 1.15
N ALA A 125 13.59 5.65 1.29
CA ALA A 125 13.29 6.28 2.57
C ALA A 125 11.99 5.75 3.20
N PHE A 126 10.97 5.49 2.39
CA PHE A 126 9.74 4.84 2.81
C PHE A 126 10.00 3.42 3.35
N MET A 127 10.76 2.61 2.62
CA MET A 127 11.11 1.24 3.01
C MET A 127 11.99 1.17 4.25
N GLN A 128 12.68 2.25 4.61
CA GLN A 128 13.44 2.38 5.87
C GLN A 128 12.58 2.86 7.05
N SER A 129 11.31 3.21 6.82
CA SER A 129 10.41 3.78 7.83
C SER A 129 9.07 3.04 7.88
N ASP A 130 8.00 3.60 7.34
CA ASP A 130 6.64 3.00 7.34
C ASP A 130 6.64 1.64 6.62
N GLY A 131 7.30 1.55 5.46
CA GLY A 131 7.43 0.31 4.72
C GLY A 131 8.10 -0.81 5.53
N ALA A 132 9.12 -0.49 6.33
CA ALA A 132 9.78 -1.47 7.20
C ALA A 132 8.81 -2.04 8.25
N ARG A 133 8.02 -1.17 8.90
CA ARG A 133 7.06 -1.59 9.94
C ARG A 133 5.94 -2.43 9.34
N LYS A 134 5.40 -2.04 8.20
CA LYS A 134 4.41 -2.85 7.45
C LYS A 134 4.98 -4.19 7.05
N PHE A 135 6.20 -4.23 6.52
CA PHE A 135 6.87 -5.46 6.14
C PHE A 135 7.08 -6.40 7.34
N GLN A 136 7.55 -5.86 8.48
CA GLN A 136 7.73 -6.63 9.71
C GLN A 136 6.41 -7.19 10.24
N ALA A 137 5.33 -6.39 10.19
CA ALA A 137 4.00 -6.85 10.62
C ALA A 137 3.50 -8.02 9.76
N VAL A 138 3.62 -7.93 8.43
CA VAL A 138 3.26 -9.05 7.53
C VAL A 138 4.16 -10.26 7.77
N ARG A 139 5.47 -10.04 7.94
CA ARG A 139 6.44 -11.12 8.26
C ARG A 139 6.05 -11.87 9.53
N LYS A 140 5.62 -11.16 10.59
CA LYS A 140 5.17 -11.76 11.84
C LYS A 140 3.89 -12.58 11.66
N ILE A 141 2.91 -12.11 10.88
CA ILE A 141 1.72 -12.91 10.54
C ILE A 141 2.14 -14.21 9.83
N ILE A 142 3.02 -14.13 8.83
CA ILE A 142 3.42 -15.29 8.03
C ILE A 142 4.28 -16.27 8.84
N SER A 143 5.13 -15.77 9.74
CA SER A 143 5.84 -16.60 10.72
C SER A 143 4.87 -17.37 11.61
N GLN A 144 3.86 -16.71 12.16
CA GLN A 144 2.85 -17.36 13.01
C GLN A 144 2.02 -18.41 12.26
N VAL A 145 1.69 -18.16 10.99
CA VAL A 145 0.93 -19.10 10.15
C VAL A 145 1.78 -20.31 9.74
N SER A 146 3.02 -20.08 9.31
CA SER A 146 3.92 -21.14 8.86
C SER A 146 4.54 -21.94 10.02
N GLY A 147 4.62 -21.35 11.21
CA GLY A 147 5.37 -21.91 12.34
C GLY A 147 6.89 -21.80 12.19
N LEU A 148 7.38 -21.05 11.20
CA LEU A 148 8.81 -20.76 11.02
C LEU A 148 9.23 -19.59 11.90
N ASP A 149 10.46 -19.64 12.43
CA ASP A 149 11.04 -18.52 13.17
C ASP A 149 11.11 -17.24 12.31
N GLU A 150 10.95 -16.08 12.94
CA GLU A 150 11.00 -14.79 12.25
C GLU A 150 12.35 -14.51 11.58
N ASN A 151 13.45 -15.19 11.95
CA ASN A 151 14.76 -15.05 11.31
C ASN A 151 15.08 -16.22 10.37
N HIS A 152 14.16 -17.16 10.19
CA HIS A 152 14.38 -18.32 9.34
C HIS A 152 14.60 -17.90 7.87
N PRO A 153 15.61 -18.43 7.16
CA PRO A 153 15.94 -18.01 5.80
C PRO A 153 14.80 -18.27 4.79
N ALA A 154 14.02 -19.33 5.00
CA ALA A 154 12.85 -19.63 4.17
C ALA A 154 11.68 -18.64 4.34
N LEU A 155 11.64 -17.85 5.44
CA LEU A 155 10.50 -16.99 5.72
C LEU A 155 10.40 -15.82 4.75
N LEU A 156 11.51 -15.21 4.32
CA LEU A 156 11.46 -14.10 3.36
C LEU A 156 10.84 -14.55 2.01
N PRO A 157 11.26 -15.65 1.39
CA PRO A 157 10.57 -16.23 0.23
C PRO A 157 9.07 -16.48 0.47
N CYS A 158 8.69 -16.97 1.66
CA CYS A 158 7.28 -17.14 2.01
C CYS A 158 6.52 -15.81 2.01
N VAL A 159 7.09 -14.74 2.58
CA VAL A 159 6.48 -13.39 2.54
C VAL A 159 6.26 -12.94 1.11
N LEU A 160 7.28 -13.07 0.25
CA LEU A 160 7.19 -12.67 -1.14
C LEU A 160 6.12 -13.46 -1.89
N SER A 161 6.06 -14.77 -1.72
CA SER A 161 5.07 -15.64 -2.39
C SER A 161 3.64 -15.36 -1.96
N VAL A 162 3.42 -14.99 -0.70
CA VAL A 162 2.08 -14.65 -0.16
C VAL A 162 1.62 -13.27 -0.64
N VAL A 163 2.51 -12.28 -0.68
CA VAL A 163 2.16 -10.89 -0.99
C VAL A 163 2.16 -10.60 -2.50
N ALA A 164 3.07 -11.21 -3.27
CA ALA A 164 3.23 -10.92 -4.70
C ALA A 164 1.95 -11.08 -5.54
N PRO A 165 1.11 -12.12 -5.34
CA PRO A 165 -0.15 -12.23 -6.06
C PRO A 165 -1.09 -11.04 -5.81
N CYS A 166 -1.14 -10.52 -4.58
CA CYS A 166 -1.93 -9.32 -4.26
C CYS A 166 -1.37 -8.08 -4.97
N MET A 167 -0.05 -7.93 -5.00
CA MET A 167 0.61 -6.83 -5.71
C MET A 167 0.38 -6.91 -7.23
N MET A 168 0.37 -8.12 -7.80
CA MET A 168 0.12 -8.31 -9.23
C MET A 168 -1.26 -7.77 -9.62
N LEU A 169 -2.27 -7.99 -8.78
CA LEU A 169 -3.63 -7.47 -9.01
C LEU A 169 -3.69 -5.93 -9.01
N LEU A 170 -2.81 -5.22 -8.29
CA LEU A 170 -2.67 -3.77 -8.39
C LEU A 170 -2.17 -3.35 -9.77
N ILE A 171 -1.12 -4.01 -10.27
CA ILE A 171 -0.43 -3.66 -11.52
C ILE A 171 -1.34 -3.87 -12.73
N VAL A 172 -2.05 -4.99 -12.69
CA VAL A 172 -2.84 -5.53 -13.79
C VAL A 172 -4.03 -4.62 -14.15
N GLY A 173 -4.55 -3.84 -13.21
CA GLY A 173 -5.58 -2.82 -13.47
C GLY A 173 -6.84 -3.38 -14.16
N SER A 174 -7.64 -2.50 -14.77
CA SER A 174 -8.91 -2.87 -15.42
C SER A 174 -8.82 -3.10 -16.93
N ASN A 175 -7.67 -2.84 -17.57
CA ASN A 175 -7.53 -2.81 -19.03
C ASN A 175 -6.64 -3.93 -19.56
N LEU A 176 -6.93 -5.15 -19.13
CA LEU A 176 -6.18 -6.33 -19.57
C LEU A 176 -6.71 -6.88 -20.90
N PRO A 177 -5.82 -7.39 -21.77
CA PRO A 177 -6.23 -8.10 -22.96
C PRO A 177 -6.80 -9.50 -22.62
N ALA A 178 -7.50 -10.10 -23.58
CA ALA A 178 -7.83 -11.52 -23.53
C ALA A 178 -6.56 -12.37 -23.39
N PRO A 179 -6.57 -13.47 -22.61
CA PRO A 179 -7.71 -14.08 -21.91
C PRO A 179 -7.88 -13.60 -20.44
N ILE A 180 -7.08 -12.64 -19.97
CA ILE A 180 -7.02 -12.27 -18.55
C ILE A 180 -7.93 -11.08 -18.17
N GLN A 181 -8.67 -10.52 -19.13
CA GLN A 181 -9.61 -9.39 -19.00
C GLN A 181 -10.57 -9.41 -17.79
N ASP A 182 -10.95 -10.59 -17.30
CA ASP A 182 -11.91 -10.76 -16.21
C ASP A 182 -11.27 -10.93 -14.82
N ILE A 183 -9.93 -10.87 -14.69
CA ILE A 183 -9.25 -10.90 -13.39
C ILE A 183 -9.80 -9.80 -12.46
N SER A 184 -10.00 -8.59 -13.01
CA SER A 184 -10.56 -7.46 -12.24
C SER A 184 -12.04 -7.62 -11.87
N LYS A 185 -12.73 -8.62 -12.43
CA LYS A 185 -14.15 -8.93 -12.16
C LYS A 185 -14.33 -10.12 -11.20
N MET A 186 -13.24 -10.74 -10.76
CA MET A 186 -13.29 -11.84 -9.80
C MET A 186 -13.96 -11.37 -8.50
N ASN A 187 -14.83 -12.21 -7.94
CA ASN A 187 -15.47 -11.91 -6.67
C ASN A 187 -14.41 -11.85 -5.54
N ALA A 188 -14.45 -10.78 -4.76
CA ALA A 188 -13.48 -10.55 -3.68
C ALA A 188 -13.38 -11.72 -2.68
N GLN A 189 -14.51 -12.31 -2.27
CA GLN A 189 -14.50 -13.44 -1.33
C GLN A 189 -13.91 -14.70 -1.96
N GLN A 190 -14.22 -14.96 -3.23
CA GLN A 190 -13.63 -16.09 -3.97
C GLN A 190 -12.12 -15.93 -4.10
N LEU A 191 -11.66 -14.71 -4.38
CA LEU A 191 -10.24 -14.39 -4.50
C LEU A 191 -9.51 -14.54 -3.16
N VAL A 192 -10.06 -14.02 -2.06
CA VAL A 192 -9.50 -14.20 -0.70
C VAL A 192 -9.39 -15.69 -0.37
N LYS A 193 -10.45 -16.46 -0.61
CA LYS A 193 -10.44 -17.91 -0.37
C LYS A 193 -9.35 -18.61 -1.19
N HIS A 194 -9.18 -18.23 -2.45
CA HIS A 194 -8.16 -18.79 -3.32
C HIS A 194 -6.73 -18.45 -2.82
N LEU A 195 -6.47 -17.18 -2.50
CA LEU A 195 -5.20 -16.71 -1.97
C LEU A 195 -4.86 -17.40 -0.63
N MET A 196 -5.84 -17.56 0.25
CA MET A 196 -5.69 -18.34 1.49
C MET A 196 -5.31 -19.79 1.21
N THR A 197 -6.01 -20.45 0.29
CA THR A 197 -5.77 -21.86 -0.04
C THR A 197 -4.33 -22.07 -0.55
N PHE A 198 -3.91 -21.27 -1.53
CA PHE A 198 -2.55 -21.34 -2.07
C PHE A 198 -1.48 -21.00 -1.04
N SER A 199 -1.70 -19.95 -0.25
CA SER A 199 -0.75 -19.51 0.77
C SER A 199 -0.58 -20.57 1.86
N LEU A 200 -1.67 -21.10 2.42
CA LEU A 200 -1.60 -22.11 3.47
C LEU A 200 -0.94 -23.40 2.98
N ALA A 201 -1.30 -23.89 1.79
CA ALA A 201 -0.68 -25.08 1.22
C ALA A 201 0.82 -24.89 0.96
N GLY A 202 1.22 -23.72 0.43
CA GLY A 202 2.62 -23.40 0.20
C GLY A 202 3.43 -23.26 1.49
N LEU A 203 2.89 -22.57 2.50
CA LEU A 203 3.56 -22.40 3.80
C LEU A 203 3.74 -23.73 4.52
N GLU A 204 2.73 -24.61 4.49
CA GLU A 204 2.82 -25.95 5.08
C GLU A 204 3.86 -26.82 4.35
N ALA A 205 3.90 -26.78 3.02
CA ALA A 205 4.89 -27.52 2.23
C ALA A 205 6.33 -27.08 2.55
N ILE A 206 6.57 -25.76 2.71
CA ILE A 206 7.89 -25.25 3.07
C ILE A 206 8.29 -25.66 4.49
N LYS A 207 7.34 -25.66 5.43
CA LYS A 207 7.57 -26.12 6.81
C LYS A 207 8.02 -27.57 6.86
N GLN A 208 7.41 -28.45 6.06
CA GLN A 208 7.74 -29.88 6.00
C GLN A 208 9.11 -30.17 5.38
N GLN A 209 9.72 -29.20 4.69
CA GLN A 209 11.05 -29.32 4.08
C GLN A 209 12.18 -28.86 5.01
N GLN A 210 11.87 -28.33 6.20
CA GLN A 210 12.83 -27.95 7.23
C GLN A 210 12.97 -29.06 8.27
#